data_AF-A0A1I4HSQ7-F1
#
_entry.id   AF-A0A1I4HSQ7-F1
#
_cell.length_a   1.000
_cell.length_b   1.000
_cell.length_c   1.000
_cell.angle_alpha   90.00
_cell.angle_beta   90.00
_cell.angle_gamma   90.00
#
_symmetry.space_group_name_H-M   'P 1'
#
loop_
_entity.id
_entity.type
_entity.pdbx_description
1 polymer ?
#
loop_
_entity_poly.entity_id
_entity_poly.type
_entity_poly.pdbx_seq_one_letter_code
_entity_poly.pdbx_strand_id
1 'polypeptide(L)'
;MVSLIDFAPTLLDAAGITVPNELSGQSFLPLVNNKDTEWKNEVFIQISESQVGRAIRTKRWKYSVSNLSIDPVEHDKASIYQEEFLYYLEADPYELTNLIELKSHSKVKEHLRESLVDYILKVEGETLVIQSVTEMESGQRKVLFKEIDY
;
A
#
# COMPACT_ATOMS: atom_id res chain seq x y z
N MET A 1 -2.30 -0.53 -11.58
CA MET A 1 -0.95 -0.03 -11.22
C MET A 1 0.06 -1.16 -11.34
N VAL A 2 1.30 -0.90 -11.79
CA VAL A 2 2.37 -1.92 -11.88
C VAL A 2 3.35 -1.75 -10.72
N SER A 3 3.87 -2.85 -10.17
CA SER A 3 4.89 -2.88 -9.11
C SER A 3 6.21 -3.44 -9.63
N LEU A 4 7.31 -3.22 -8.90
CA LEU A 4 8.63 -3.73 -9.26
C LEU A 4 8.65 -5.26 -9.41
N ILE A 5 7.93 -5.96 -8.53
CA ILE A 5 7.85 -7.44 -8.57
C ILE A 5 7.23 -8.00 -9.85
N ASP A 6 6.51 -7.16 -10.61
CA ASP A 6 5.87 -7.56 -11.87
C ASP A 6 6.86 -7.57 -13.05
N PHE A 7 8.06 -7.01 -12.91
CA PHE A 7 9.03 -6.94 -14.00
C PHE A 7 9.61 -8.31 -14.36
N ALA A 8 10.04 -9.09 -13.37
CA ALA A 8 10.59 -10.43 -13.61
C ALA A 8 9.62 -11.34 -14.40
N PRO A 9 8.35 -11.53 -13.97
CA PRO A 9 7.40 -12.36 -14.73
C PRO A 9 7.10 -11.77 -16.12
N THR A 10 7.09 -10.44 -16.27
CA THR A 10 6.89 -9.78 -17.57
C THR A 10 8.05 -10.05 -18.54
N LEU A 11 9.29 -10.00 -18.07
CA LEU A 11 10.47 -10.27 -18.91
C LEU A 11 10.53 -11.73 -19.36
N LEU A 12 10.18 -12.67 -18.48
CA LEU A 12 10.10 -14.08 -18.82
C LEU A 12 9.01 -14.35 -19.87
N ASP A 13 7.81 -13.83 -19.64
CA ASP A 13 6.69 -13.92 -20.57
C ASP A 13 7.04 -13.32 -21.95
N ALA A 14 7.69 -12.14 -21.96
CA ALA A 14 8.18 -11.50 -23.18
C ALA A 14 9.19 -12.35 -23.97
N ALA A 15 10.01 -13.13 -23.27
CA ALA A 15 11.00 -14.03 -23.86
C ALA A 15 10.40 -15.38 -24.29
N GLY A 16 9.10 -15.62 -24.05
CA GLY A 16 8.46 -16.92 -24.30
C GLY A 16 8.88 -17.99 -23.29
N ILE A 17 9.38 -17.59 -22.12
CA ILE A 17 9.79 -18.49 -21.04
C ILE A 17 8.62 -18.63 -20.05
N THR A 18 8.33 -19.86 -19.64
CA THR A 18 7.29 -20.13 -18.63
C THR A 18 7.60 -19.39 -17.33
N VAL A 19 6.65 -18.57 -16.88
CA VAL A 19 6.73 -17.84 -15.62
C VAL A 19 6.56 -18.83 -14.45
N PRO A 20 7.53 -18.93 -13.51
CA PRO A 20 7.40 -19.79 -12.34
C PRO A 20 6.31 -19.29 -11.37
N ASN A 21 5.59 -20.21 -10.72
CA ASN A 21 4.51 -19.89 -9.77
C ASN A 21 5.02 -19.28 -8.46
N GLU A 22 6.32 -19.39 -8.19
CA GLU A 22 6.99 -18.88 -7.00
C GLU A 22 7.16 -17.35 -7.05
N LEU A 23 7.05 -16.73 -8.24
CA LEU A 23 7.12 -15.28 -8.38
C LEU A 23 5.82 -14.64 -7.89
N SER A 24 5.94 -13.70 -6.94
CA SER A 24 4.77 -13.01 -6.36
C SER A 24 4.13 -11.97 -7.29
N GLY A 25 4.81 -11.56 -8.36
CA GLY A 25 4.30 -10.63 -9.36
C GLY A 25 3.59 -11.33 -10.52
N GLN A 26 2.98 -10.53 -11.40
CA GLN A 26 2.30 -11.03 -12.60
C GLN A 26 2.75 -10.26 -13.85
N SER A 27 2.78 -10.92 -15.01
CA SER A 27 3.18 -10.27 -16.27
C SER A 27 2.18 -9.17 -16.66
N PHE A 28 2.66 -7.95 -16.87
CA PHE A 28 1.85 -6.82 -17.34
C PHE A 28 1.84 -6.66 -18.86
N LEU A 29 2.42 -7.60 -19.62
CA LEU A 29 2.38 -7.58 -21.08
C LEU A 29 0.97 -7.48 -21.68
N PRO A 30 -0.09 -8.10 -21.13
CA PRO A 30 -1.45 -7.91 -21.66
C PRO A 30 -1.88 -6.44 -21.67
N LEU A 31 -1.52 -5.67 -20.64
CA LEU A 31 -1.82 -4.23 -20.56
C LEU A 31 -1.11 -3.44 -21.66
N VAL A 32 0.17 -3.74 -21.91
CA VAL A 32 0.97 -3.08 -22.97
C VAL A 32 0.36 -3.35 -24.35
N ASN A 33 -0.21 -4.54 -24.54
CA ASN A 33 -0.86 -4.95 -25.77
C ASN A 33 -2.32 -4.51 -25.88
N ASN A 34 -2.79 -3.60 -25.02
CA ASN A 34 -4.18 -3.12 -24.97
C ASN A 34 -5.23 -4.24 -24.89
N LYS A 35 -4.90 -5.34 -24.21
CA LYS A 35 -5.88 -6.38 -23.90
C LYS A 35 -6.69 -5.92 -22.70
N ASP A 36 -8.00 -6.16 -22.75
CA ASP A 36 -8.85 -6.00 -21.59
C ASP A 36 -8.43 -7.05 -20.55
N THR A 37 -7.88 -6.60 -19.43
CA THR A 37 -7.28 -7.45 -18.41
C THR A 37 -7.52 -6.81 -17.06
N GLU A 38 -8.16 -7.58 -16.18
CA GLU A 38 -8.33 -7.17 -14.79
C GLU A 38 -6.95 -7.03 -14.14
N TRP A 39 -6.74 -5.89 -13.49
CA TRP A 39 -5.44 -5.56 -12.93
C TRP A 39 -5.56 -4.88 -11.58
N LYS A 40 -4.59 -5.13 -10.71
CA LYS A 40 -4.54 -4.55 -9.36
C LYS A 40 -4.52 -3.02 -9.40
N ASN A 41 -5.33 -2.41 -8.54
CA ASN A 41 -5.43 -0.94 -8.39
C ASN A 41 -4.61 -0.38 -7.24
N GLU A 42 -3.81 -1.24 -6.61
CA GLU A 42 -3.01 -0.90 -5.45
C GLU A 42 -1.62 -1.54 -5.53
N VAL A 43 -0.69 -0.96 -4.79
CA VAL A 43 0.69 -1.43 -4.64
C VAL A 43 1.00 -1.52 -3.17
N PHE A 44 1.39 -2.72 -2.73
CA PHE A 44 1.96 -2.97 -1.43
C PHE A 44 3.47 -2.64 -1.43
N ILE A 45 3.92 -1.99 -0.37
CA ILE A 45 5.29 -1.52 -0.20
C ILE A 45 5.81 -1.98 1.16
N GLN A 46 6.97 -2.62 1.14
CA GLN A 46 7.77 -2.88 2.34
C GLN A 46 8.88 -1.86 2.42
N ILE A 47 9.08 -1.29 3.61
CA ILE A 47 10.14 -0.36 3.92
C ILE A 47 11.03 -1.06 4.94
N SER A 48 12.32 -1.10 4.63
CA SER A 48 13.38 -1.68 5.45
C SER A 48 14.57 -0.70 5.46
N GLU A 49 15.59 -0.98 6.28
CA GLU A 49 16.81 -0.17 6.48
C GLU A 49 16.57 1.21 7.14
N SER A 50 15.61 1.98 6.66
CA SER A 50 15.23 3.28 7.22
C SER A 50 14.26 3.15 8.39
N GLN A 51 13.35 2.19 8.32
CA GLN A 51 12.37 1.84 9.35
C GLN A 51 11.78 0.47 9.06
N VAL A 52 11.18 -0.17 10.06
CA VAL A 52 10.30 -1.32 9.82
C VAL A 52 8.93 -0.77 9.47
N GLY A 53 8.66 -0.63 8.18
CA GLY A 53 7.46 0.04 7.68
C GLY A 53 6.73 -0.75 6.61
N ARG A 54 5.43 -0.47 6.49
CA ARG A 54 4.54 -1.02 5.46
C ARG A 54 3.66 0.09 4.93
N ALA A 55 3.38 0.06 3.64
CA ALA A 55 2.45 1.00 3.04
C ALA A 55 1.62 0.34 1.93
N ILE A 56 0.44 0.89 1.72
CA ILE A 56 -0.37 0.63 0.55
C ILE A 56 -0.60 1.93 -0.20
N ARG A 57 -0.49 1.85 -1.53
CA ARG A 57 -0.68 2.98 -2.43
C ARG A 57 -1.69 2.62 -3.51
N THR A 58 -2.74 3.42 -3.62
CA THR A 58 -3.66 3.42 -4.75
C THR A 58 -3.35 4.57 -5.70
N LYS A 59 -4.17 4.77 -6.73
CA LYS A 59 -4.05 5.94 -7.61
C LYS A 59 -4.18 7.26 -6.84
N ARG A 60 -5.04 7.28 -5.81
CA ARG A 60 -5.46 8.50 -5.09
C ARG A 60 -4.88 8.62 -3.70
N TRP A 61 -4.58 7.51 -3.03
CA TRP A 61 -4.21 7.53 -1.63
C TRP A 61 -2.92 6.77 -1.38
N LYS A 62 -2.20 7.21 -0.36
CA LYS A 62 -1.16 6.43 0.29
C LYS A 62 -1.44 6.34 1.78
N TYR A 63 -1.37 5.15 2.32
CA TYR A 63 -1.47 4.88 3.75
C TYR A 63 -0.24 4.10 4.20
N SER A 64 0.40 4.50 5.30
CA SER A 64 1.57 3.81 5.83
C SER A 64 1.55 3.67 7.35
N VAL A 65 2.23 2.62 7.79
CA VAL A 65 2.42 2.27 9.19
C VAL A 65 3.89 1.93 9.42
N SER A 66 4.39 2.19 10.62
CA SER A 66 5.78 1.91 10.99
C SER A 66 5.91 1.45 12.45
N ASN A 67 6.99 0.75 12.74
CA ASN A 67 7.44 0.51 14.10
C ASN A 67 8.83 1.14 14.26
N LEU A 68 8.86 2.29 14.93
CA LEU A 68 10.09 3.05 15.18
C LEU A 68 10.86 2.57 16.42
N SER A 69 10.33 1.57 17.14
CA SER A 69 10.92 1.06 18.40
C SER A 69 11.83 -0.14 18.19
N ILE A 70 11.97 -0.63 16.96
CA ILE A 70 12.81 -1.80 16.63
C ILE A 70 13.82 -1.42 15.55
N ASP A 71 14.96 -2.11 15.58
CA ASP A 71 16.05 -1.89 14.63
C ASP A 71 15.68 -2.45 13.25
N PRO A 72 15.62 -1.60 12.20
CA PRO A 72 15.25 -2.01 10.84
C PRO A 72 16.34 -2.76 10.07
N VAL A 73 17.55 -2.84 10.62
CA VAL A 73 18.65 -3.66 10.06
C VAL A 73 18.52 -5.10 10.55
N GLU A 74 18.12 -5.28 11.82
CA GLU A 74 17.99 -6.61 12.44
C GLU A 74 16.60 -7.23 12.22
N HIS A 75 15.58 -6.41 11.92
CA HIS A 75 14.20 -6.85 11.73
C HIS A 75 13.61 -6.30 10.44
N ASP A 76 13.05 -7.18 9.61
CA ASP A 76 12.36 -6.83 8.37
C ASP A 76 10.85 -6.61 8.57
N LYS A 77 10.29 -7.07 9.69
CA LYS A 77 8.86 -7.00 10.05
C LYS A 77 8.63 -6.80 11.55
N ALA A 78 7.40 -6.42 11.90
CA ALA A 78 6.97 -6.22 13.28
C ALA A 78 5.60 -6.86 13.52
N SER A 79 5.32 -7.34 14.74
CA SER A 79 3.97 -7.78 15.11
C SER A 79 3.04 -6.62 15.48
N ILE A 80 3.61 -5.44 15.73
CA ILE A 80 2.88 -4.21 16.09
C ILE A 80 3.43 -3.08 15.23
N TYR A 81 2.51 -2.33 14.61
CA TYR A 81 2.80 -1.11 13.88
C TYR A 81 1.94 0.03 14.43
N GLN A 82 2.39 1.26 14.21
CA GLN A 82 1.63 2.48 14.46
C GLN A 82 1.27 3.15 13.14
N GLU A 83 0.06 3.70 13.06
CA GLU A 83 -0.35 4.61 11.98
C GLU A 83 0.61 5.79 11.86
N GLU A 84 1.12 6.04 10.65
CA GLU A 84 2.12 7.08 10.42
C GLU A 84 1.62 8.14 9.43
N PHE A 85 1.21 7.72 8.24
CA PHE A 85 0.82 8.66 7.18
C PHE A 85 -0.44 8.25 6.44
N LEU A 86 -1.23 9.27 6.08
CA LEU A 86 -2.31 9.19 5.10
C LEU A 86 -2.22 10.40 4.18
N TYR A 87 -2.01 10.18 2.89
CA TYR A 87 -1.86 11.23 1.88
C TYR A 87 -2.87 11.08 0.75
N TYR A 88 -3.48 12.19 0.35
CA TYR A 88 -4.33 12.26 -0.84
C TYR A 88 -3.52 12.71 -2.05
N LEU A 89 -2.95 11.76 -2.78
CA LEU A 89 -1.98 11.96 -3.87
C LEU A 89 -2.52 12.73 -5.08
N GLU A 90 -3.85 12.74 -5.29
CA GLU A 90 -4.45 13.48 -6.41
C GLU A 90 -4.40 15.00 -6.18
N ALA A 91 -4.58 15.45 -4.94
CA ALA A 91 -4.45 16.87 -4.57
C ALA A 91 -3.05 17.23 -4.03
N ASP A 92 -2.34 16.26 -3.47
CA ASP A 92 -1.04 16.41 -2.83
C ASP A 92 -0.03 15.37 -3.36
N PRO A 93 0.40 15.52 -4.63
CA PRO A 93 1.30 14.55 -5.27
C PRO A 93 2.71 14.52 -4.65
N TYR A 94 3.03 15.52 -3.82
CA TYR A 94 4.31 15.64 -3.12
C TYR A 94 4.21 15.26 -1.64
N GLU A 95 3.04 14.79 -1.17
CA GLU A 95 2.84 14.23 0.16
C GLU A 95 3.22 15.19 1.30
N LEU A 96 2.85 16.46 1.15
CA LEU A 96 3.20 17.52 2.09
C LEU A 96 2.22 17.64 3.26
N THR A 97 1.01 17.09 3.12
CA THR A 97 -0.07 17.21 4.11
C THR A 97 -0.49 15.84 4.61
N ASN A 98 -0.04 15.48 5.81
CA ASN A 98 -0.49 14.25 6.47
C ASN A 98 -1.94 14.42 6.98
N LEU A 99 -2.82 13.50 6.60
CA LEU A 99 -4.24 13.50 6.91
C LEU A 99 -4.62 12.41 7.95
N ILE A 100 -3.63 11.68 8.49
CA ILE A 100 -3.85 10.46 9.31
C ILE A 100 -4.71 10.68 10.56
N GLU A 101 -4.62 11.88 11.15
CA GLU A 101 -5.33 12.26 12.37
C GLU A 101 -6.73 12.85 12.09
N LEU A 102 -7.08 13.14 10.83
CA LEU A 102 -8.32 13.84 10.52
C LEU A 102 -9.52 12.89 10.53
N LYS A 103 -10.45 13.08 11.47
CA LYS A 103 -11.67 12.29 11.61
C LYS A 103 -12.51 12.17 10.32
N SER A 104 -12.54 13.20 9.49
CA SER A 104 -13.23 13.18 8.18
C SER A 104 -12.67 12.15 7.19
N HIS A 105 -11.45 11.66 7.43
CA HIS A 105 -10.73 10.69 6.60
C HIS A 105 -10.72 9.29 7.23
N SER A 106 -11.40 9.09 8.36
CA SER A 106 -11.38 7.80 9.08
C SER A 106 -11.82 6.64 8.20
N LYS A 107 -12.86 6.82 7.37
CA LYS A 107 -13.36 5.76 6.48
C LYS A 107 -12.34 5.31 5.43
N VAL A 108 -11.63 6.25 4.79
CA VAL A 108 -10.60 5.88 3.80
C VAL A 108 -9.39 5.27 4.51
N LYS A 109 -9.06 5.75 5.71
CA LYS A 109 -8.02 5.16 6.55
C LYS A 109 -8.34 3.72 6.93
N GLU A 110 -9.56 3.45 7.40
CA GLU A 110 -10.05 2.11 7.74
C GLU A 110 -10.01 1.18 6.54
N HIS A 111 -10.52 1.62 5.38
CA HIS A 111 -10.48 0.83 4.15
C HIS A 111 -9.04 0.45 3.75
N LEU A 112 -8.12 1.44 3.69
CA LEU A 112 -6.72 1.18 3.33
C LEU A 112 -5.98 0.36 4.40
N ARG A 113 -6.36 0.48 5.67
CA ARG A 113 -5.85 -0.34 6.76
C ARG A 113 -6.24 -1.80 6.57
N GLU A 114 -7.50 -2.08 6.26
CA GLU A 114 -7.99 -3.43 5.98
C GLU A 114 -7.24 -4.04 4.80
N SER A 115 -7.15 -3.32 3.68
CA SER A 115 -6.37 -3.76 2.52
C SER A 115 -4.91 -4.05 2.88
N LEU A 116 -4.26 -3.17 3.67
CA LEU A 116 -2.88 -3.38 4.08
C LEU A 116 -2.70 -4.66 4.92
N VAL A 117 -3.61 -4.91 5.87
CA VAL A 117 -3.60 -6.13 6.69
C VAL A 117 -3.76 -7.37 5.83
N ASP A 118 -4.68 -7.36 4.86
CA ASP A 118 -4.89 -8.46 3.94
C ASP A 118 -3.64 -8.76 3.08
N TYR A 119 -2.94 -7.71 2.60
CA TYR A 119 -1.67 -7.91 1.90
C TYR A 119 -0.60 -8.50 2.77
N ILE A 120 -0.44 -8.02 4.01
CA ILE A 120 0.58 -8.53 4.91
C ILE A 120 0.30 -9.99 5.25
N LEU A 121 -0.96 -10.36 5.50
CA LEU A 121 -1.33 -11.75 5.70
C LEU A 121 -1.02 -12.61 4.46
N LYS A 122 -1.35 -12.12 3.27
CA LYS A 122 -1.12 -12.85 2.01
C LYS A 122 0.36 -13.03 1.67
N VAL A 123 1.18 -12.02 1.91
CA VAL A 123 2.60 -11.98 1.50
C VAL A 123 3.51 -12.53 2.58
N GLU A 124 3.25 -12.20 3.85
CA GLU A 124 4.13 -12.50 4.99
C GLU A 124 3.60 -13.66 5.83
N GLY A 125 2.32 -14.03 5.69
CA GLY A 125 1.71 -15.13 6.44
C GLY A 125 1.46 -14.82 7.91
N GLU A 126 1.57 -13.55 8.32
CA GLU A 126 1.49 -13.12 9.72
C GLU A 126 0.31 -12.20 9.97
N THR A 127 -0.25 -12.32 11.18
CA THR A 127 -1.20 -11.35 11.73
C THR A 127 -0.45 -10.31 12.55
N LEU A 128 -0.97 -9.09 12.57
CA LEU A 128 -0.35 -7.96 13.26
C LEU A 128 -1.41 -7.06 13.88
N VAL A 129 -0.94 -6.13 14.72
CA VAL A 129 -1.76 -5.08 15.31
C VAL A 129 -1.33 -3.73 14.77
N ILE A 130 -2.28 -2.96 14.25
CA ILE A 130 -2.07 -1.54 13.89
C ILE A 130 -2.70 -0.66 14.97
N GLN A 131 -1.85 0.09 15.67
CA GLN A 131 -2.26 1.08 16.65
C GLN A 131 -2.70 2.36 15.92
N SER A 132 -3.93 2.80 16.21
CA SER A 132 -4.50 4.03 15.63
C SER A 132 -3.89 5.27 16.29
N VAL A 133 -3.73 6.34 15.50
CA VAL A 133 -3.47 7.67 16.05
C VAL A 133 -4.71 8.26 16.70
N THR A 134 -4.53 9.26 17.57
CA THR A 134 -5.65 10.02 18.16
C THR A 134 -6.27 10.92 17.08
N GLU A 135 -7.59 10.85 16.93
CA GLU A 135 -8.29 11.67 15.94
C GLU A 135 -8.49 13.11 16.39
N MET A 136 -8.47 14.02 15.42
CA MET A 136 -8.72 15.44 15.57
C MET A 136 -9.86 15.90 14.65
N GLU A 137 -10.54 16.97 15.08
CA GLU A 137 -11.60 17.59 14.30
C GLU A 137 -11.07 18.15 12.97
N SER A 138 -11.83 17.95 11.91
CA SER A 138 -11.36 18.15 10.53
C SER A 138 -11.66 19.53 9.94
N GLY A 139 -12.30 20.41 10.70
CA GLY A 139 -12.79 21.70 10.21
C GLY A 139 -13.74 21.51 9.02
N GLN A 140 -13.41 22.13 7.88
CA GLN A 140 -14.22 22.05 6.66
C GLN A 140 -13.85 20.87 5.73
N ARG A 141 -12.80 20.10 6.05
CA ARG A 141 -12.33 18.99 5.20
C ARG A 141 -13.31 17.81 5.25
N LYS A 142 -13.55 17.20 4.10
CA LYS A 142 -14.47 16.06 3.91
C LYS A 142 -13.93 15.13 2.84
N VAL A 143 -14.11 13.83 3.03
CA VAL A 143 -13.88 12.82 2.00
C VAL A 143 -15.23 12.40 1.42
N LEU A 144 -15.35 12.44 0.10
CA LEU A 144 -16.54 11.98 -0.62
C LEU A 144 -16.46 10.46 -0.79
N PHE A 145 -17.60 9.76 -0.78
CA PHE A 145 -17.62 8.31 -0.99
C PHE A 145 -16.91 7.87 -2.27
N LYS A 146 -17.05 8.65 -3.35
CA LYS A 146 -16.36 8.42 -4.63
C LYS A 146 -14.83 8.54 -4.57
N GLU A 147 -14.28 9.03 -3.46
CA GLU A 147 -12.84 9.20 -3.24
C GLU A 147 -12.27 8.05 -2.41
N ILE A 148 -13.12 7.25 -1.75
CA ILE A 148 -12.69 6.09 -0.95
C ILE A 148 -12.37 4.90 -1.87
N ASP A 149 -13.17 4.72 -2.93
CA ASP A 149 -13.01 3.68 -3.94
C ASP A 149 -12.74 4.28 -5.34
N TYR A 150 -12.33 3.40 -6.28
CA TYR A 150 -12.04 3.58 -7.73
C TYR A 150 -10.56 3.75 -8.13
#